data_AF-A0A0U5F4F2-F1
#
_entry.id   AF-A0A0U5F4F2-F1
#
_cell.length_a   1.000
_cell.length_b   1.000
_cell.length_c   1.000
_cell.angle_alpha   90.00
_cell.angle_beta   90.00
_cell.angle_gamma   90.00
#
_symmetry.space_group_name_H-M   'P 1'
#
loop_
_entity.id
_entity.type
_entity.pdbx_description
1 polymer ?
#
loop_
_entity_poly.entity_id
_entity_poly.type
_entity_poly.pdbx_seq_one_letter_code
_entity_poly.pdbx_strand_id
1 'polypeptide(L)'
;MLRRELLLGGGAALVASPVCAHKAAHAGHGATGEYATFLAGVRRDAIAQGVSPSVVSQALALTSTPNPKVLQADRHQPEFTLTWAQYKDRVLTEKK
;
A
#
# COMPACT_ATOMS: atom_id res chain seq x y z
N MET A 1 -28.65 32.79 -61.47
CA MET A 1 -28.01 31.45 -61.53
C MET A 1 -26.55 31.68 -61.19
N LEU A 2 -26.06 31.47 -59.97
CA LEU A 2 -25.78 30.17 -59.35
C LEU A 2 -25.62 30.34 -57.83
N ARG A 3 -26.14 29.38 -57.08
CA ARG A 3 -26.04 29.22 -55.63
C ARG A 3 -24.63 28.80 -55.21
N ARG A 4 -24.13 29.31 -54.07
CA ARG A 4 -23.04 28.73 -53.27
C ARG A 4 -23.43 28.94 -51.80
N GLU A 5 -24.20 28.03 -51.22
CA GLU A 5 -23.77 26.84 -50.48
C GLU A 5 -22.91 27.18 -49.24
N LEU A 6 -23.59 27.01 -48.11
CA LEU A 6 -23.14 26.85 -46.74
C LEU A 6 -21.97 25.85 -46.65
N LEU A 7 -21.05 26.00 -45.70
CA LEU A 7 -20.67 24.93 -44.76
C LEU A 7 -19.42 25.25 -43.92
N LEU A 8 -19.61 25.02 -42.61
CA LEU A 8 -18.68 24.43 -41.65
C LEU A 8 -17.49 25.26 -41.17
N GLY A 9 -17.74 25.98 -40.07
CA GLY A 9 -16.76 26.11 -39.00
C GLY A 9 -16.53 24.76 -38.32
N GLY A 10 -15.26 24.37 -38.21
CA GLY A 10 -14.81 23.19 -37.47
C GLY A 10 -13.61 23.57 -36.63
N GLY A 11 -13.87 24.15 -35.45
CA GLY A 11 -12.83 24.36 -34.44
C GLY A 11 -12.52 23.03 -33.75
N ALA A 12 -11.35 22.46 -34.03
CA ALA A 12 -10.86 21.28 -33.32
C ALA A 12 -10.48 21.67 -31.88
N ALA A 13 -11.34 21.36 -30.91
CA ALA A 13 -11.03 21.45 -29.49
C ALA A 13 -10.20 20.23 -29.07
N LEU A 14 -8.89 20.40 -28.95
CA LEU A 14 -8.01 19.45 -28.28
C LEU A 14 -8.29 19.49 -26.77
N VAL A 15 -9.01 18.49 -26.26
CA VAL A 15 -9.14 18.23 -24.82
C VAL A 15 -7.83 17.63 -24.32
N ALA A 16 -6.96 18.48 -23.77
CA ALA A 16 -5.80 18.06 -23.01
C ALA A 16 -6.27 17.41 -21.71
N SER A 17 -6.11 16.09 -21.60
CA SER A 17 -6.32 15.37 -20.35
C SER A 17 -5.23 15.78 -19.36
N PRO A 18 -5.55 16.30 -18.16
CA PRO A 18 -4.54 16.50 -17.14
C PRO A 18 -4.14 15.13 -16.61
N VAL A 19 -2.94 14.67 -16.95
CA VAL A 19 -2.26 13.61 -16.21
C VAL A 19 -2.18 14.09 -14.77
N CYS A 20 -2.93 13.45 -13.88
CA CYS A 20 -2.80 13.64 -12.44
C CYS A 20 -1.42 13.12 -11.99
N ALA A 21 -0.38 13.94 -12.14
CA ALA A 21 0.89 13.74 -11.50
C ALA A 21 0.69 13.85 -9.98
N HIS A 22 0.56 12.69 -9.32
CA HIS A 22 0.53 12.62 -7.87
C HIS A 22 1.95 12.89 -7.36
N LYS A 23 2.29 14.17 -7.20
CA LYS A 23 3.49 14.58 -6.50
C LYS A 23 3.28 14.15 -5.03
N ALA A 24 3.86 13.03 -4.65
CA ALA A 24 3.90 12.59 -3.26
C ALA A 24 4.74 13.59 -2.46
N ALA A 25 4.09 14.63 -1.95
CA ALA A 25 4.67 15.52 -0.98
C ALA A 25 4.80 14.75 0.33
N HIS A 26 6.03 14.35 0.68
CA HIS A 26 6.37 14.00 2.06
C HIS A 26 6.43 15.28 2.88
N ALA A 27 5.27 15.89 3.14
CA ALA A 27 5.09 16.78 4.27
C ALA A 27 4.88 15.88 5.50
N GLY A 28 5.59 16.15 6.60
CA GLY A 28 5.52 15.31 7.80
C GLY A 28 4.09 15.14 8.29
N HIS A 29 3.49 13.99 8.02
CA HIS A 29 2.16 13.64 8.52
C HIS A 29 2.34 13.05 9.92
N GLY A 30 1.47 13.43 10.85
CA GLY A 30 1.32 12.69 12.09
C GLY A 30 1.15 11.19 11.76
N ALA A 31 1.98 10.35 12.36
CA ALA A 31 2.13 8.93 12.04
C ALA A 31 0.79 8.15 11.96
N THR A 32 -0.24 8.65 12.64
CA THR A 32 -1.60 8.09 12.62
C THR A 32 -2.31 8.28 11.26
N GLY A 33 -2.14 9.42 10.58
CA GLY A 33 -2.82 9.71 9.31
C GLY A 33 -2.27 8.89 8.13
N GLU A 34 -0.94 8.72 8.07
CA GLU A 34 -0.28 7.88 7.08
C GLU A 34 -0.63 6.40 7.28
N TYR A 35 -0.63 5.92 8.53
CA TYR A 35 -0.97 4.54 8.82
C TYR A 35 -2.44 4.21 8.51
N ALA A 36 -3.38 5.11 8.85
CA ALA A 36 -4.79 4.93 8.47
C ALA A 36 -4.98 4.85 6.95
N THR A 37 -4.25 5.67 6.19
CA THR A 37 -4.25 5.64 4.72
C THR A 37 -3.71 4.30 4.20
N PHE A 38 -2.63 3.80 4.78
CA PHE A 38 -2.10 2.47 4.47
C PHE A 38 -3.14 1.37 4.75
N LEU A 39 -3.80 1.38 5.91
CA LEU A 39 -4.84 0.40 6.24
C LEU A 39 -6.05 0.46 5.31
N ALA A 40 -6.39 1.64 4.78
CA ALA A 40 -7.43 1.77 3.76
C ALA A 40 -7.05 1.07 2.44
N GLY A 41 -5.78 1.14 2.04
CA GLY A 41 -5.25 0.37 0.91
C GLY A 41 -5.34 -1.14 1.14
N VAL A 42 -4.83 -1.61 2.30
CA VAL A 42 -4.90 -3.03 2.69
C VAL A 42 -6.34 -3.54 2.68
N ARG A 43 -7.29 -2.75 3.19
CA ARG A 43 -8.71 -3.08 3.18
C ARG A 43 -9.25 -3.32 1.78
N ARG A 44 -8.98 -2.38 0.86
CA ARG A 44 -9.42 -2.48 -0.54
C ARG A 44 -8.88 -3.75 -1.18
N ASP A 45 -7.60 -4.01 -1.00
CA ASP A 45 -6.91 -5.12 -1.65
C ASP A 45 -7.36 -6.47 -1.07
N ALA A 46 -7.62 -6.56 0.24
CA ALA A 46 -8.15 -7.76 0.88
C ALA A 46 -9.59 -8.09 0.44
N ILE A 47 -10.44 -7.07 0.33
CA ILE A 47 -11.82 -7.25 -0.19
C ILE A 47 -11.79 -7.69 -1.65
N ALA A 48 -10.91 -7.11 -2.47
CA ALA A 48 -10.74 -7.52 -3.87
C ALA A 48 -10.27 -8.98 -4.01
N GLN A 49 -9.57 -9.51 -3.01
CA GLN A 49 -9.16 -10.91 -2.92
C GLN A 49 -10.24 -11.85 -2.33
N GLY A 50 -11.44 -11.35 -2.06
CA GLY A 50 -12.57 -12.15 -1.60
C GLY A 50 -12.68 -12.31 -0.08
N VAL A 51 -11.90 -11.56 0.71
CA VAL A 51 -12.05 -11.57 2.17
C VAL A 51 -13.31 -10.80 2.58
N SER A 52 -14.11 -11.36 3.49
CA SER A 52 -15.33 -10.72 3.99
C SER A 52 -15.05 -9.31 4.56
N PRO A 53 -15.78 -8.26 4.13
CA PRO A 53 -15.58 -6.90 4.63
C PRO A 53 -15.72 -6.77 6.15
N SER A 54 -16.57 -7.60 6.76
CA SER A 54 -16.76 -7.63 8.22
C SER A 54 -15.53 -8.15 8.95
N VAL A 55 -14.86 -9.17 8.41
CA VAL A 55 -13.63 -9.74 8.97
C VAL A 55 -12.49 -8.76 8.83
N VAL A 56 -12.32 -8.16 7.64
CA VAL A 56 -11.30 -7.13 7.41
C VAL A 56 -11.49 -5.95 8.36
N SER A 57 -12.73 -5.48 8.54
CA SER A 57 -13.01 -4.37 9.44
C SER A 57 -12.66 -4.68 10.89
N GLN A 58 -13.04 -5.86 11.39
CA GLN A 58 -12.72 -6.29 12.75
C GLN A 58 -11.21 -6.44 12.96
N ALA A 59 -10.51 -7.06 12.02
CA ALA A 59 -9.07 -7.28 12.11
C ALA A 59 -8.28 -5.95 12.10
N LEU A 60 -8.61 -5.05 11.16
CA LEU A 60 -7.91 -3.77 11.05
C LEU A 60 -8.23 -2.81 12.20
N ALA A 61 -9.36 -2.98 12.90
CA ALA A 61 -9.67 -2.21 14.10
C ALA A 61 -8.80 -2.56 15.31
N LEU A 62 -8.09 -3.71 15.29
CA LEU A 62 -7.19 -4.12 16.38
C LEU A 62 -5.91 -3.27 16.45
N THR A 63 -5.62 -2.45 15.44
CA THR A 63 -4.39 -1.66 15.36
C THR A 63 -4.67 -0.26 14.83
N SER A 64 -4.25 0.76 15.58
CA SER A 64 -4.38 2.18 15.21
C SER A 64 -3.04 2.82 14.84
N THR A 65 -1.93 2.17 15.15
CA THR A 65 -0.56 2.64 14.89
C THR A 65 0.36 1.47 14.53
N PRO A 66 1.43 1.69 13.74
CA PRO A 66 2.41 0.63 13.46
C PRO A 66 3.01 0.04 14.74
N ASN A 67 3.25 -1.28 14.77
CA ASN A 67 3.91 -1.92 15.91
C ASN A 67 5.41 -1.58 15.91
N PRO A 68 5.93 -0.81 16.90
CA PRO A 68 7.32 -0.37 16.90
C PRO A 68 8.31 -1.52 17.04
N LYS A 69 7.95 -2.61 17.74
CA LYS A 69 8.83 -3.78 17.91
C LYS A 69 9.03 -4.52 16.60
N VAL A 70 7.98 -4.61 15.77
CA VAL A 70 8.06 -5.23 14.43
C VAL A 70 8.95 -4.39 13.53
N LEU A 71 8.75 -3.07 13.48
CA LEU A 71 9.60 -2.16 12.70
C LEU A 71 11.06 -2.19 13.16
N GLN A 72 11.30 -2.29 14.47
CA GLN A 72 12.65 -2.40 15.00
C GLN A 72 13.31 -3.71 14.56
N ALA A 73 12.61 -4.85 14.67
CA ALA A 73 13.14 -6.14 14.24
C ALA A 73 13.40 -6.19 12.73
N ASP A 74 12.50 -5.63 11.92
CA ASP A 74 12.68 -5.49 10.47
C ASP A 74 13.96 -4.70 10.12
N ARG A 75 14.18 -3.57 10.79
CA ARG A 75 15.37 -2.72 10.57
C ARG A 75 16.66 -3.30 11.15
N HIS A 76 16.55 -4.12 12.19
CA HIS A 76 17.69 -4.73 12.87
C HIS A 76 17.62 -6.24 12.71
N GLN A 77 18.00 -6.71 11.52
CA GLN A 77 18.21 -8.13 11.22
C GLN A 77 19.68 -8.47 11.48
N PRO A 78 20.07 -8.88 12.70
CA PRO A 78 21.44 -9.28 12.96
C PRO A 78 21.74 -10.54 12.18
N GLU A 79 22.67 -10.44 11.23
CA GLU A 79 23.25 -11.61 10.59
C GLU A 79 24.31 -12.20 11.51
N PHE A 80 24.10 -13.42 11.96
CA PHE A 80 25.10 -14.20 12.68
C PHE A 80 25.14 -15.61 12.13
N THR A 81 26.34 -16.19 12.08
CA THR A 81 26.53 -17.59 11.71
C THR A 81 26.58 -18.45 12.96
N LEU A 82 25.87 -19.57 12.94
CA LEU A 82 26.02 -20.64 13.92
C LEU A 82 26.79 -21.77 13.28
N THR A 83 27.72 -22.36 14.03
CA THR A 83 28.26 -23.66 13.64
C THR A 83 27.14 -24.71 13.68
N TRP A 84 27.30 -25.79 12.92
CA TRP A 84 26.35 -26.91 12.95
C TRP A 84 26.11 -27.44 14.37
N ALA A 85 27.17 -27.58 15.17
CA ALA A 85 27.06 -28.04 16.56
C ALA A 85 26.19 -27.10 17.42
N GLN A 86 26.41 -25.79 17.35
CA GLN A 86 25.62 -24.79 18.09
C GLN A 86 24.15 -24.79 17.64
N TYR A 87 23.90 -24.93 16.34
CA TYR A 87 22.54 -25.01 15.81
C TYR A 87 21.81 -26.27 16.32
N LYS A 88 22.46 -27.43 16.19
CA LYS A 88 21.93 -28.73 16.63
C LYS A 88 21.51 -28.70 18.09
N ASP A 89 22.39 -28.22 18.98
CA ASP A 89 22.10 -28.20 20.42
C ASP A 89 20.99 -27.20 20.79
N ARG A 90 20.83 -26.11 20.02
CA ARG A 90 19.78 -25.11 20.26
C ARG A 90 18.40 -25.52 19.74
N VAL A 91 18.35 -26.24 18.62
CA VAL A 91 17.10 -26.53 17.89
C VAL A 91 16.59 -27.94 18.14
N LEU A 92 17.48 -28.94 18.28
CA LEU A 92 17.11 -30.32 18.54
C LEU A 92 17.08 -30.58 20.05
N THR A 93 16.00 -30.16 20.70
CA THR A 93 15.74 -30.48 22.10
C THR A 93 14.80 -31.68 22.21
N GLU A 94 14.93 -32.46 23.30
CA GLU A 94 13.95 -33.51 23.57
C GLU A 94 12.57 -32.89 23.75
N LYS A 95 11.58 -33.51 23.12
CA LYS A 95 10.19 -33.05 23.14
C LYS A 95 9.67 -33.20 24.56
N LYS A 96 9.22 -32.09 25.16
CA LYS A 96 8.55 -32.10 26.47
C LYS A 96 7.13 -32.65 26.36
#